data_AF-A0A5P2D520-F1
#
_entry.id   AF-A0A5P2D520-F1
#
_cell.length_a   1.000
_cell.length_b   1.000
_cell.length_c   1.000
_cell.angle_alpha   90.00
_cell.angle_beta   90.00
_cell.angle_gamma   90.00
#
_symmetry.space_group_name_H-M   'P 1'
#
loop_
_entity.id
_entity.type
_entity.pdbx_description
1 polymer ?
#
loop_
_entity_poly.entity_id
_entity_poly.type
_entity_poly.pdbx_seq_one_letter_code
_entity_poly.pdbx_strand_id
1 'polypeptide(L)'
;MSVQESQEPPDPMEAATEATRSLQGLSTELTARVPQLLEAMRSVGTGLELHSTLDRICETAAELAGARYAAIGVVDTEGRGLSDFVTHGISAEQARLIGHRPDGKRGLLGALIRHPDPVLLADLTKDPRSAGFPPNHPPMKTFLGVPIRVQGEIFGNLYLAEKRGGGEFNDYDLHMLRVLATEAGIAIGNARLYEAATQRERWIDGSVAVTTALLSGGDADDALVVVAEQARHLADSAAGIVMLPAREGGMEIVAVSAENPATSLGVLIPAESPVVEKLLQGEPVFVDDISADPRMISRLTSPYGPCMMLPLQSGGRVLGALVTPRGRGERPFTESERTLATQFASQAALALMMAEAQRDRERLAVYEDRDRIARDLHDLVIQRLFATGMMLEGAQRRSVVPEVRDGVGKAVDELDVTIQEIRTAIFALQQGPAEAPSGFRTRVLREINMAAVPLGFKPSHRFLGPVDAVVGELVGKNLIAALREALSNAFRHAEASRIEVVLDSTVTLPDGRPGVRLEVADDGVGIAEGGRRSGLRNLRRRAESLGGSSSYGPGIGEHGGGTTLVWEAPL
;
A
#
# COMPACT_ATOMS: atom_id res chain seq x y z
N MET A 1 -24.18 -29.41 -89.98
CA MET A 1 -25.55 -28.89 -90.09
C MET A 1 -26.40 -29.69 -89.10
N SER A 2 -26.47 -29.23 -87.84
CA SER A 2 -27.32 -29.80 -86.80
C SER A 2 -28.04 -28.65 -86.13
N VAL A 3 -29.35 -28.78 -86.06
CA VAL A 3 -30.33 -27.73 -85.75
C VAL A 3 -30.24 -27.38 -84.27
N GLN A 4 -30.17 -26.08 -83.99
CA GLN A 4 -30.13 -25.46 -82.68
C GLN A 4 -31.59 -25.21 -82.27
N GLU A 5 -32.11 -25.96 -81.29
CA GLU A 5 -33.43 -25.69 -80.70
C GLU A 5 -33.38 -24.38 -79.91
N SER A 6 -34.11 -23.39 -80.38
CA SER A 6 -34.39 -22.14 -79.68
C SER A 6 -35.32 -22.42 -78.50
N GLN A 7 -34.83 -22.23 -77.27
CA GLN A 7 -35.69 -22.06 -76.10
C GLN A 7 -36.38 -20.70 -76.21
N GLU A 8 -37.71 -20.71 -76.28
CA GLU A 8 -38.54 -19.50 -76.15
C GLU A 8 -38.31 -18.84 -74.79
N PRO A 9 -38.29 -17.49 -74.71
CA PRO A 9 -38.25 -16.79 -73.44
C PRO A 9 -39.54 -17.07 -72.64
N PRO A 10 -39.47 -17.21 -71.31
CA PRO A 10 -40.65 -17.49 -70.49
C PRO A 10 -41.70 -16.37 -70.64
N ASP A 11 -42.98 -16.76 -70.63
CA ASP A 11 -44.11 -15.84 -70.76
C ASP A 11 -44.04 -14.78 -69.64
N PRO A 12 -44.00 -13.48 -69.96
CA PRO A 12 -43.93 -12.41 -68.96
C PRO A 12 -45.06 -12.44 -67.93
N MET A 13 -46.21 -13.06 -68.26
CA MET A 13 -47.31 -13.25 -67.32
C MET A 13 -47.01 -14.37 -66.30
N GLU A 14 -46.34 -15.45 -66.70
CA GLU A 14 -45.88 -16.52 -65.80
C GLU A 14 -44.78 -16.02 -64.86
N ALA A 15 -43.79 -15.28 -65.38
CA ALA A 15 -42.72 -14.70 -64.56
C ALA A 15 -43.26 -13.69 -63.52
N ALA A 16 -44.27 -12.88 -63.88
CA ALA A 16 -44.93 -11.97 -62.95
C ALA A 16 -45.76 -12.71 -61.89
N THR A 17 -46.42 -13.80 -62.28
CA THR A 17 -47.22 -14.64 -61.36
C THR A 17 -46.31 -15.40 -60.38
N GLU A 18 -45.15 -15.87 -60.84
CA GLU A 18 -44.15 -16.55 -60.02
C GLU A 18 -43.43 -15.58 -59.06
N ALA A 19 -43.11 -14.36 -59.50
CA ALA A 19 -42.59 -13.30 -58.63
C ALA A 19 -43.61 -12.87 -57.55
N THR A 20 -44.90 -12.77 -57.91
CA THR A 20 -45.97 -12.42 -56.97
C THR A 20 -46.23 -13.54 -55.96
N ARG A 21 -46.15 -14.81 -56.40
CA ARG A 21 -46.26 -15.99 -55.54
C ARG A 21 -45.05 -16.13 -54.60
N SER A 22 -43.85 -15.83 -55.06
CA SER A 22 -42.63 -15.75 -54.23
C SER A 22 -42.74 -14.64 -53.18
N LEU A 23 -43.25 -13.45 -53.54
CA LEU A 23 -43.50 -12.34 -52.60
C LEU A 23 -44.58 -12.69 -51.55
N GLN A 24 -45.66 -13.36 -51.94
CA GLN A 24 -46.70 -13.82 -51.01
C GLN A 24 -46.20 -14.95 -50.09
N GLY A 25 -45.38 -15.87 -50.61
CA GLY A 25 -44.70 -16.90 -49.82
C GLY A 25 -43.76 -16.30 -48.77
N LEU A 26 -42.88 -15.37 -49.19
CA LEU A 26 -42.03 -14.58 -48.31
C LEU A 26 -42.83 -13.86 -47.22
N SER A 27 -43.94 -13.20 -47.56
CA SER A 27 -44.78 -12.48 -46.60
C SER A 27 -45.46 -13.43 -45.58
N THR A 28 -45.87 -14.62 -46.00
CA THR A 28 -46.54 -15.59 -45.12
C THR A 28 -45.54 -16.25 -44.17
N GLU A 29 -44.34 -16.57 -44.68
CA GLU A 29 -43.24 -17.15 -43.90
C GLU A 29 -42.61 -16.13 -42.93
N LEU A 30 -42.53 -14.84 -43.32
CA LEU A 30 -42.19 -13.74 -42.42
C LEU A 30 -43.20 -13.66 -41.27
N THR A 31 -44.50 -13.64 -41.57
CA THR A 31 -45.57 -13.51 -40.57
C THR A 31 -45.61 -14.69 -39.59
N ALA A 32 -45.37 -15.91 -40.07
CA ALA A 32 -45.38 -17.12 -39.24
C ALA A 32 -44.21 -17.18 -38.23
N ARG A 33 -43.09 -16.50 -38.50
CA ARG A 33 -41.90 -16.50 -37.64
C ARG A 33 -41.61 -15.17 -36.95
N VAL A 34 -42.42 -14.12 -37.16
CA VAL A 34 -42.39 -12.88 -36.36
C VAL A 34 -42.37 -13.18 -34.85
N PRO A 35 -43.15 -14.13 -34.29
CA PRO A 35 -43.07 -14.46 -32.87
C PRO A 35 -41.69 -14.99 -32.44
N GLN A 36 -41.02 -15.78 -33.29
CA GLN A 36 -39.67 -16.29 -33.03
C GLN A 36 -38.64 -15.16 -33.07
N LEU A 37 -38.79 -14.21 -34.00
CA LEU A 37 -37.92 -13.03 -34.09
C LEU A 37 -38.13 -12.11 -32.88
N LEU A 38 -39.37 -11.85 -32.46
CA LEU A 38 -39.66 -11.05 -31.27
C LEU A 38 -39.12 -11.69 -29.99
N GLU A 39 -39.24 -13.01 -29.87
CA GLU A 39 -38.66 -13.75 -28.74
C GLU A 39 -37.13 -13.72 -28.77
N ALA A 40 -36.52 -13.83 -29.96
CA ALA A 40 -35.09 -13.65 -30.16
C ALA A 40 -34.61 -12.24 -29.74
N MET A 41 -35.32 -11.19 -30.14
CA MET A 41 -35.02 -9.81 -29.73
C MET A 41 -35.12 -9.64 -28.22
N ARG A 42 -36.18 -10.17 -27.60
CA ARG A 42 -36.39 -10.13 -26.15
C ARG A 42 -35.28 -10.90 -25.42
N SER A 43 -34.90 -12.06 -25.93
CA SER A 43 -33.79 -12.86 -25.41
C SER A 43 -32.51 -12.03 -25.42
N VAL A 44 -32.09 -11.51 -26.57
CA VAL A 44 -30.84 -10.73 -26.72
C VAL A 44 -30.79 -9.51 -25.79
N GLY A 45 -31.90 -8.77 -25.62
CA GLY A 45 -31.93 -7.51 -24.86
C GLY A 45 -31.87 -7.60 -23.33
N THR A 46 -31.92 -8.79 -22.71
CA THR A 46 -32.06 -8.93 -21.23
C THR A 46 -30.74 -9.06 -20.46
N GLY A 47 -29.59 -8.92 -21.12
CA GLY A 47 -28.27 -9.25 -20.59
C GLY A 47 -27.46 -7.98 -20.34
N LEU A 48 -26.79 -7.91 -19.18
CA LEU A 48 -26.02 -6.74 -18.77
C LEU A 48 -24.49 -6.96 -18.84
N GLU A 49 -24.05 -8.21 -18.93
CA GLU A 49 -22.65 -8.58 -19.13
C GLU A 49 -22.38 -8.83 -20.62
N LEU A 50 -21.25 -8.33 -21.13
CA LEU A 50 -20.94 -8.39 -22.55
C LEU A 50 -20.81 -9.83 -23.06
N HIS A 51 -20.04 -10.67 -22.36
CA HIS A 51 -19.75 -12.02 -22.85
C HIS A 51 -20.98 -12.92 -22.89
N SER A 52 -21.80 -12.91 -21.83
CA SER A 52 -23.06 -13.67 -21.80
C SER A 52 -24.07 -13.16 -22.84
N THR A 53 -24.05 -11.86 -23.13
CA THR A 53 -24.83 -11.28 -24.23
C THR A 53 -24.36 -11.82 -25.59
N LEU A 54 -23.05 -11.90 -25.84
CA LEU A 54 -22.49 -12.46 -27.08
C LEU A 54 -22.81 -13.95 -27.26
N ASP A 55 -22.69 -14.75 -26.20
CA ASP A 55 -23.06 -16.18 -26.20
C ASP A 55 -24.52 -16.36 -26.60
N ARG A 56 -25.41 -15.59 -25.98
CA ARG A 56 -26.85 -15.68 -26.23
C ARG A 56 -27.22 -15.18 -27.63
N ILE A 57 -26.54 -14.17 -28.16
CA ILE A 57 -26.72 -13.76 -29.56
C ILE A 57 -26.31 -14.89 -30.50
N CYS A 58 -25.17 -15.57 -30.26
CA CYS A 58 -24.75 -16.70 -31.08
C CYS A 58 -25.76 -17.84 -31.06
N GLU A 59 -26.22 -18.23 -29.88
CA GLU A 59 -27.25 -19.27 -29.70
C GLU A 59 -28.55 -18.90 -30.42
N THR A 60 -29.07 -17.70 -30.15
CA THR A 60 -30.32 -17.20 -30.75
C THR A 60 -30.21 -17.13 -32.28
N ALA A 61 -29.06 -16.70 -32.81
CA ALA A 61 -28.82 -16.65 -34.25
C ALA A 61 -28.79 -18.05 -34.88
N ALA A 62 -28.16 -19.02 -34.21
CA ALA A 62 -28.12 -20.40 -34.66
C ALA A 62 -29.52 -21.01 -34.70
N GLU A 63 -30.33 -20.78 -33.67
CA GLU A 63 -31.70 -21.30 -33.59
C GLU A 63 -32.62 -20.67 -34.65
N LEU A 64 -32.58 -19.34 -34.78
CA LEU A 64 -33.44 -18.59 -35.69
C LEU A 64 -33.24 -18.97 -37.16
N ALA A 65 -31.98 -19.11 -37.58
CA ALA A 65 -31.61 -19.49 -38.95
C ALA A 65 -31.48 -21.01 -39.16
N GLY A 66 -31.69 -21.80 -38.10
CA GLY A 66 -31.51 -23.25 -38.14
C GLY A 66 -30.08 -23.67 -38.48
N ALA A 67 -29.06 -22.95 -38.00
CA ALA A 67 -27.66 -23.31 -38.18
C ALA A 67 -27.19 -24.34 -37.13
N ARG A 68 -26.20 -25.16 -37.47
CA ARG A 68 -25.51 -26.03 -36.51
C ARG A 68 -24.46 -25.27 -35.71
N TYR A 69 -23.83 -24.29 -36.34
CA TYR A 69 -22.78 -23.50 -35.74
C TYR A 69 -23.06 -22.02 -35.91
N ALA A 70 -22.72 -21.24 -34.88
CA ALA A 70 -22.68 -19.79 -34.93
C ALA A 70 -21.40 -19.27 -34.28
N ALA A 71 -20.94 -18.10 -34.69
CA ALA A 71 -19.83 -17.43 -34.04
C ALA A 71 -19.95 -15.92 -34.17
N ILE A 72 -19.45 -15.19 -33.17
CA ILE A 72 -19.21 -13.75 -33.25
C ILE A 72 -17.71 -13.51 -33.15
N GLY A 73 -17.15 -12.87 -34.17
CA GLY A 73 -15.81 -12.31 -34.10
C GLY A 73 -15.88 -10.85 -33.66
N VAL A 74 -15.25 -10.52 -32.54
CA VAL A 74 -15.10 -9.14 -32.05
C VAL A 74 -13.85 -8.54 -32.66
N VAL A 75 -13.99 -7.43 -33.37
CA VAL A 75 -12.88 -6.76 -34.05
C VAL A 75 -12.00 -6.05 -33.03
N ASP A 76 -10.67 -6.15 -33.21
CA ASP A 76 -9.72 -5.42 -32.37
C ASP A 76 -9.84 -3.90 -32.56
N THR A 77 -9.28 -3.13 -31.62
CA THR A 77 -9.35 -1.65 -31.64
C THR A 77 -8.66 -1.01 -32.85
N GLU A 78 -7.78 -1.74 -33.53
CA GLU A 78 -7.04 -1.26 -34.71
C GLU A 78 -7.73 -1.64 -36.03
N GLY A 79 -8.80 -2.43 -35.99
CA GLY A 79 -9.49 -2.98 -37.16
C GLY A 79 -8.68 -3.97 -37.98
N ARG A 80 -7.62 -4.58 -37.40
CA ARG A 80 -6.66 -5.42 -38.13
C ARG A 80 -6.90 -6.91 -37.98
N GLY A 81 -7.71 -7.32 -37.01
CA GLY A 81 -8.02 -8.71 -36.71
C GLY A 81 -9.11 -8.81 -35.65
N LEU A 82 -9.13 -9.93 -34.95
CA LEU A 82 -10.11 -10.23 -33.90
C LEU A 82 -9.44 -10.21 -32.53
N SER A 83 -10.06 -9.52 -31.58
CA SER A 83 -9.67 -9.55 -30.17
C SER A 83 -10.37 -10.65 -29.38
N ASP A 84 -11.56 -11.09 -29.82
CA ASP A 84 -12.31 -12.18 -29.21
C ASP A 84 -13.10 -12.96 -30.26
N PHE A 85 -13.42 -14.21 -29.95
CA PHE A 85 -14.17 -15.11 -30.81
C PHE A 85 -15.06 -16.03 -29.98
N VAL A 86 -16.36 -15.72 -30.01
CA VAL A 86 -17.41 -16.45 -29.28
C VAL A 86 -18.07 -17.44 -30.23
N THR A 87 -18.35 -18.66 -29.78
CA THR A 87 -18.85 -19.75 -30.64
C THR A 87 -19.99 -20.52 -29.98
N HIS A 88 -20.98 -20.90 -30.78
CA HIS A 88 -22.05 -21.83 -30.42
C HIS A 88 -22.01 -23.07 -31.34
N GLY A 89 -22.28 -24.24 -30.77
CA GLY A 89 -22.30 -25.53 -31.48
C GLY A 89 -20.96 -26.29 -31.49
N ILE A 90 -19.87 -25.68 -31.01
CA ILE A 90 -18.57 -26.35 -30.77
C ILE A 90 -18.45 -26.62 -29.27
N SER A 91 -18.20 -27.87 -28.88
CA SER A 91 -18.00 -28.23 -27.47
C SER A 91 -16.66 -27.73 -26.93
N ALA A 92 -16.55 -27.51 -25.62
CA ALA A 92 -15.30 -27.08 -24.98
C ALA A 92 -14.13 -28.05 -25.25
N GLU A 93 -14.39 -29.37 -25.31
CA GLU A 93 -13.41 -30.38 -25.67
C GLU A 93 -12.92 -30.22 -27.12
N GLN A 94 -13.85 -30.03 -28.06
CA GLN A 94 -13.53 -29.80 -29.47
C GLN A 94 -12.73 -28.50 -29.65
N ALA A 95 -13.12 -27.42 -28.97
CA ALA A 95 -12.41 -26.15 -28.99
C ALA A 95 -10.95 -26.31 -28.50
N ARG A 96 -10.74 -27.09 -27.43
CA ARG A 96 -9.40 -27.39 -26.91
C ARG A 96 -8.54 -28.19 -27.91
N LEU A 97 -9.15 -29.09 -28.67
CA LEU A 97 -8.48 -29.88 -29.72
C LEU A 97 -8.14 -29.04 -30.97
N ILE A 98 -8.96 -28.05 -31.30
CA ILE A 98 -8.71 -27.08 -32.37
C ILE A 98 -7.53 -26.17 -32.02
N GLY A 99 -7.41 -25.79 -30.75
CA GLY A 99 -6.29 -25.01 -30.23
C GLY A 99 -6.55 -23.50 -30.29
N HIS A 100 -5.68 -22.76 -30.98
CA HIS A 100 -5.75 -21.30 -31.01
C HIS A 100 -7.06 -20.78 -31.65
N ARG A 101 -7.55 -19.63 -31.17
CA ARG A 101 -8.65 -18.90 -31.79
C ARG A 101 -8.19 -18.25 -33.10
N PRO A 102 -9.09 -18.05 -34.08
CA PRO A 102 -8.75 -17.38 -35.33
C PRO A 102 -8.35 -15.92 -35.07
N ASP A 103 -7.28 -15.46 -35.73
CA ASP A 103 -6.78 -14.08 -35.60
C ASP A 103 -7.58 -13.06 -36.45
N GLY A 104 -8.43 -13.56 -37.35
CA GLY A 104 -9.22 -12.76 -38.28
C GLY A 104 -8.43 -11.96 -39.31
N LYS A 105 -7.12 -12.17 -39.47
CA LYS A 105 -6.29 -11.39 -40.40
C LYS A 105 -6.47 -11.86 -41.84
N ARG A 106 -6.76 -13.15 -42.01
CA ARG A 106 -6.87 -13.86 -43.30
C ARG A 106 -8.24 -14.52 -43.45
N GLY A 107 -8.50 -15.08 -44.62
CA GLY A 107 -9.71 -15.84 -44.86
C GLY A 107 -10.97 -15.00 -45.07
N LEU A 108 -12.13 -15.65 -45.05
CA LEU A 108 -13.46 -15.02 -45.06
C LEU A 108 -13.67 -14.09 -43.85
N LEU A 109 -13.16 -14.47 -42.68
CA LEU A 109 -13.26 -13.65 -41.47
C LEU A 109 -12.58 -12.29 -41.67
N GLY A 110 -11.34 -12.28 -42.15
CA GLY A 110 -10.64 -11.02 -42.42
C GLY A 110 -11.23 -10.22 -43.59
N ALA A 111 -11.85 -10.88 -44.56
CA ALA A 111 -12.56 -10.19 -45.63
C ALA A 111 -13.76 -9.40 -45.09
N LEU A 112 -14.53 -9.98 -44.17
CA LEU A 112 -15.68 -9.34 -43.51
C LEU A 112 -15.28 -8.20 -42.56
N ILE A 113 -14.04 -8.18 -42.06
CA ILE A 113 -13.50 -7.05 -41.29
C ILE A 113 -13.16 -5.88 -42.21
N ARG A 114 -12.49 -6.14 -43.34
CA ARG A 114 -12.07 -5.10 -44.30
C ARG A 114 -13.22 -4.56 -45.14
N HIS A 115 -14.15 -5.43 -45.51
CA HIS A 115 -15.33 -5.14 -46.33
C HIS A 115 -16.55 -5.68 -45.59
N PRO A 116 -17.20 -4.85 -44.75
CA PRO A 116 -18.30 -5.25 -43.85
C PRO A 116 -19.62 -5.38 -44.61
N ASP A 117 -19.62 -6.16 -45.69
CA ASP A 117 -20.78 -6.48 -46.50
C ASP A 117 -21.29 -7.88 -46.12
N PRO A 118 -22.61 -8.11 -46.07
CA PRO A 118 -23.14 -9.44 -45.84
C PRO A 118 -22.64 -10.46 -46.88
N VAL A 119 -22.31 -11.66 -46.41
CA VAL A 119 -21.81 -12.76 -47.25
C VAL A 119 -22.72 -13.95 -47.11
N LEU A 120 -23.29 -14.42 -48.22
CA LEU A 120 -24.11 -15.62 -48.30
C LEU A 120 -23.47 -16.60 -49.29
N LEU A 121 -23.07 -17.78 -48.82
CA LEU A 121 -22.35 -18.78 -49.61
C LEU A 121 -22.98 -20.16 -49.43
N ALA A 122 -23.30 -20.81 -50.55
CA ALA A 122 -23.72 -22.21 -50.58
C ALA A 122 -22.58 -23.17 -50.19
N ASP A 123 -21.34 -22.83 -50.59
CA ASP A 123 -20.14 -23.60 -50.27
C ASP A 123 -18.93 -22.68 -50.08
N LEU A 124 -18.58 -22.43 -48.82
CA LEU A 124 -17.47 -21.58 -48.42
C LEU A 124 -16.11 -22.14 -48.86
N THR A 125 -16.00 -23.44 -49.14
CA THR A 125 -14.72 -24.05 -49.57
C THR A 125 -14.36 -23.68 -51.01
N LYS A 126 -15.35 -23.22 -51.79
CA LYS A 126 -15.17 -22.76 -53.18
C LYS A 126 -14.90 -21.26 -53.29
N ASP A 127 -15.07 -20.50 -52.21
CA ASP A 127 -14.82 -19.07 -52.20
C ASP A 127 -13.30 -18.79 -52.26
N PRO A 128 -12.80 -17.95 -53.18
CA PRO A 128 -11.37 -17.64 -53.29
C PRO A 128 -10.76 -17.02 -52.03
N ARG A 129 -11.59 -16.43 -51.15
CA ARG A 129 -11.17 -15.84 -49.88
C ARG A 129 -11.03 -16.89 -48.78
N SER A 130 -11.45 -18.14 -49.00
CA SER A 130 -11.37 -19.20 -47.99
C SER A 130 -9.92 -19.56 -47.68
N ALA A 131 -9.57 -19.61 -46.38
CA ALA A 131 -8.24 -19.98 -45.91
C ALA A 131 -8.16 -21.42 -45.40
N GLY A 132 -9.26 -22.19 -45.51
CA GLY A 132 -9.39 -23.51 -44.92
C GLY A 132 -9.58 -23.49 -43.41
N PHE A 133 -9.51 -24.66 -42.79
CA PHE A 133 -9.71 -24.85 -41.36
C PHE A 133 -8.48 -25.52 -40.72
N PRO A 134 -8.17 -25.20 -39.45
CA PRO A 134 -7.09 -25.87 -38.72
C PRO A 134 -7.40 -27.35 -38.47
N PRO A 135 -6.40 -28.17 -38.11
CA PRO A 135 -6.61 -29.55 -37.69
C PRO A 135 -7.68 -29.65 -36.58
N ASN A 136 -8.46 -30.74 -36.58
CA ASN A 136 -9.54 -31.01 -35.63
C ASN A 136 -10.75 -30.08 -35.69
N HIS A 137 -10.78 -29.12 -36.62
CA HIS A 137 -11.96 -28.29 -36.84
C HIS A 137 -13.04 -29.04 -37.64
N PRO A 138 -14.33 -28.94 -37.27
CA PRO A 138 -15.40 -29.55 -38.05
C PRO A 138 -15.46 -28.98 -39.47
N PRO A 139 -15.67 -29.81 -40.51
CA PRO A 139 -15.86 -29.31 -41.86
C PRO A 139 -17.15 -28.50 -41.94
N MET A 140 -17.11 -27.39 -42.69
CA MET A 140 -18.24 -26.50 -42.92
C MET A 140 -18.30 -26.10 -44.41
N LYS A 141 -19.51 -25.94 -44.94
CA LYS A 141 -19.83 -25.61 -46.33
C LYS A 141 -20.75 -24.40 -46.42
N THR A 142 -22.02 -24.51 -45.99
CA THR A 142 -22.95 -23.38 -46.09
C THR A 142 -22.54 -22.31 -45.10
N PHE A 143 -22.48 -21.05 -45.52
CA PHE A 143 -22.01 -19.94 -44.70
C PHE A 143 -22.86 -18.69 -44.90
N LEU A 144 -23.20 -18.03 -43.80
CA LEU A 144 -23.88 -16.74 -43.79
C LEU A 144 -23.19 -15.83 -42.78
N GLY A 145 -22.71 -14.67 -43.21
CA GLY A 145 -22.03 -13.68 -42.39
C GLY A 145 -22.66 -12.31 -42.51
N VAL A 146 -22.85 -11.61 -41.40
CA VAL A 146 -23.31 -10.21 -41.38
C VAL A 146 -22.50 -9.37 -40.38
N PRO A 147 -22.29 -8.07 -40.66
CA PRO A 147 -21.64 -7.18 -39.70
C PRO A 147 -22.58 -6.84 -38.53
N ILE A 148 -22.01 -6.74 -37.33
CA ILE A 148 -22.65 -6.15 -36.15
C ILE A 148 -22.09 -4.74 -35.97
N ARG A 149 -22.97 -3.76 -35.90
CA ARG A 149 -22.60 -2.35 -35.68
C ARG A 149 -23.09 -1.85 -34.33
N VAL A 150 -22.23 -1.16 -33.61
CA VAL A 150 -22.55 -0.49 -32.34
C VAL A 150 -22.35 1.00 -32.56
N GLN A 151 -23.40 1.81 -32.38
CA GLN A 151 -23.38 3.26 -32.62
C GLN A 151 -22.84 3.66 -34.01
N GLY A 152 -23.05 2.82 -35.03
CA GLY A 152 -22.64 3.06 -36.42
C GLY A 152 -21.26 2.50 -36.78
N GLU A 153 -20.42 2.19 -35.81
CA GLU A 153 -19.10 1.57 -36.00
C GLU A 153 -19.19 0.04 -36.02
N ILE A 154 -18.26 -0.62 -36.72
CA ILE A 154 -18.23 -2.08 -36.81
C ILE A 154 -17.63 -2.61 -35.51
N PHE A 155 -18.46 -3.28 -34.72
CA PHE A 155 -18.02 -3.96 -33.51
C PHE A 155 -17.43 -5.34 -33.84
N GLY A 156 -18.04 -6.02 -34.81
CA GLY A 156 -17.75 -7.42 -35.07
C GLY A 156 -18.57 -7.96 -36.23
N ASN A 157 -18.47 -9.26 -36.43
CA ASN A 157 -19.24 -9.97 -37.45
C ASN A 157 -19.86 -11.23 -36.83
N LEU A 158 -21.11 -11.49 -37.18
CA LEU A 158 -21.86 -12.69 -36.83
C LEU A 158 -21.83 -13.66 -38.00
N TYR A 159 -21.43 -14.89 -37.72
CA TYR A 159 -21.26 -15.96 -38.70
C TYR A 159 -22.14 -17.13 -38.34
N LEU A 160 -22.77 -17.72 -39.34
CA LEU A 160 -23.53 -18.97 -39.25
C LEU A 160 -22.96 -19.98 -40.24
N ALA A 161 -22.87 -21.24 -39.82
CA ALA A 161 -22.42 -22.32 -40.67
C ALA A 161 -23.24 -23.59 -40.48
N GLU A 162 -23.26 -24.41 -41.53
CA GLU A 162 -23.98 -25.69 -41.61
C GLU A 162 -25.47 -25.58 -41.30
N LYS A 163 -26.28 -25.21 -42.30
CA LYS A 163 -27.74 -25.16 -42.15
C LYS A 163 -28.30 -26.57 -41.91
N ARG A 164 -29.08 -26.70 -40.83
CA ARG A 164 -29.72 -27.96 -40.44
C ARG A 164 -30.70 -28.40 -41.53
N GLY A 165 -30.77 -29.71 -41.77
CA GLY A 165 -31.59 -30.28 -42.84
C GLY A 165 -30.90 -30.34 -44.21
N GLY A 166 -29.65 -29.87 -44.33
CA GLY A 166 -28.82 -30.04 -45.54
C GLY A 166 -29.15 -29.08 -46.69
N GLY A 167 -29.97 -28.05 -46.45
CA GLY A 167 -30.27 -26.99 -47.43
C GLY A 167 -29.28 -25.82 -47.37
N GLU A 168 -29.46 -24.84 -48.27
CA GLU A 168 -28.68 -23.61 -48.30
C GLU A 168 -29.34 -22.48 -47.49
N PHE A 169 -28.54 -21.55 -46.98
CA PHE A 169 -29.07 -20.29 -46.46
C PHE A 169 -29.67 -19.48 -47.62
N ASN A 170 -30.78 -18.78 -47.37
CA ASN A 170 -31.49 -18.00 -48.39
C ASN A 170 -31.58 -16.51 -48.00
N ASP A 171 -32.19 -15.70 -48.87
CA ASP A 171 -32.35 -14.25 -48.64
C ASP A 171 -33.18 -13.92 -47.41
N TYR A 172 -34.06 -14.84 -47.00
CA TYR A 172 -34.86 -14.71 -45.79
C TYR A 172 -34.00 -14.88 -44.53
N ASP A 173 -33.14 -15.91 -44.49
CA ASP A 173 -32.18 -16.11 -43.40
C ASP A 173 -31.26 -14.89 -43.26
N LEU A 174 -30.80 -14.35 -44.40
CA LEU A 174 -30.00 -13.13 -44.44
C LEU A 174 -30.76 -11.92 -43.86
N HIS A 175 -32.02 -11.72 -44.21
CA HIS A 175 -32.82 -10.62 -43.66
C HIS A 175 -33.03 -10.76 -42.15
N MET A 176 -33.39 -11.96 -41.67
CA MET A 176 -33.53 -12.21 -40.23
C MET A 176 -32.23 -11.95 -39.49
N LEU A 177 -31.10 -12.44 -40.01
CA LEU A 177 -29.81 -12.27 -39.38
C LEU A 177 -29.37 -10.80 -39.35
N ARG A 178 -29.69 -10.01 -40.38
CA ARG A 178 -29.43 -8.55 -40.38
C ARG A 178 -30.24 -7.82 -39.32
N VAL A 179 -31.51 -8.18 -39.14
CA VAL A 179 -32.35 -7.60 -38.08
C VAL A 179 -31.78 -7.98 -36.72
N LEU A 180 -31.45 -9.26 -36.51
CA LEU A 180 -30.82 -9.72 -35.27
C LEU A 180 -29.47 -9.04 -35.02
N ALA A 181 -28.65 -8.83 -36.05
CA ALA A 181 -27.37 -8.13 -35.93
C ALA A 181 -27.53 -6.65 -35.54
N THR A 182 -28.63 -6.01 -35.97
CA THR A 182 -28.96 -4.63 -35.57
C THR A 182 -29.32 -4.58 -34.08
N GLU A 183 -30.19 -5.49 -33.62
CA GLU A 183 -30.58 -5.60 -32.21
C GLU A 183 -29.42 -6.04 -31.31
N ALA A 184 -28.59 -6.97 -31.80
CA ALA A 184 -27.32 -7.34 -31.17
C ALA A 184 -26.43 -6.12 -30.97
N GLY A 185 -26.32 -5.24 -31.98
CA GLY A 185 -25.58 -3.98 -31.87
C GLY A 185 -26.08 -3.07 -30.74
N ILE A 186 -27.40 -2.97 -30.56
CA ILE A 186 -28.01 -2.20 -29.48
C ILE A 186 -27.72 -2.85 -28.12
N ALA A 187 -27.95 -4.16 -28.00
CA ALA A 187 -27.73 -4.91 -26.77
C ALA A 187 -26.27 -4.89 -26.33
N ILE A 188 -25.33 -5.08 -27.27
CA ILE A 188 -23.88 -4.97 -27.01
C ILE A 188 -23.50 -3.56 -26.58
N GLY A 189 -24.08 -2.53 -27.22
CA GLY A 189 -23.88 -1.13 -26.81
C GLY A 189 -24.34 -0.89 -25.37
N ASN A 190 -25.51 -1.40 -25.00
CA ASN A 190 -26.06 -1.28 -23.64
C ASN A 190 -25.21 -2.04 -22.61
N ALA A 191 -24.80 -3.28 -22.91
CA ALA A 191 -23.93 -4.06 -22.04
C ALA A 191 -22.59 -3.35 -21.80
N ARG A 192 -21.97 -2.80 -22.85
CA ARG A 192 -20.74 -2.01 -22.72
C ARG A 192 -20.92 -0.76 -21.88
N LEU A 193 -22.02 -0.03 -22.07
CA LEU A 193 -22.34 1.16 -21.26
C LEU A 193 -22.53 0.78 -19.79
N TYR A 194 -23.22 -0.32 -19.52
CA TYR A 194 -23.45 -0.82 -18.17
C TYR A 194 -22.15 -1.27 -17.49
N GLU A 195 -21.30 -2.02 -18.18
CA GLU A 195 -19.97 -2.41 -17.68
C GLU A 195 -19.11 -1.17 -17.39
N ALA A 196 -19.08 -0.20 -18.31
CA ALA A 196 -18.34 1.05 -18.11
C ALA A 196 -18.88 1.86 -16.92
N ALA A 197 -20.19 1.93 -16.75
CA ALA A 197 -20.82 2.60 -15.61
C ALA A 197 -20.50 1.88 -14.28
N THR A 198 -20.64 0.56 -14.24
CA THR A 198 -20.31 -0.28 -13.07
C THR A 198 -18.83 -0.15 -12.70
N GLN A 199 -17.93 -0.15 -13.68
CA GLN A 199 -16.50 0.01 -13.45
C GLN A 199 -16.17 1.42 -12.92
N ARG A 200 -16.89 2.45 -13.39
CA ARG A 200 -16.77 3.82 -12.89
C ARG A 200 -17.35 4.00 -11.49
N GLU A 201 -18.41 3.30 -11.12
CA GLU A 201 -18.95 3.28 -9.75
C GLU A 201 -17.93 2.67 -8.79
N ARG A 202 -17.43 1.45 -9.09
CA ARG A 202 -16.38 0.80 -8.29
C ARG A 202 -15.14 1.69 -8.13
N TRP A 203 -14.79 2.40 -9.19
CA TRP A 203 -13.70 3.39 -9.17
C TRP A 203 -13.94 4.51 -8.16
N ILE A 204 -15.14 5.10 -8.14
CA ILE A 204 -15.51 6.19 -7.23
C ILE A 204 -15.55 5.67 -5.78
N ASP A 205 -16.15 4.51 -5.54
CA ASP A 205 -16.26 3.95 -4.19
C ASP A 205 -14.88 3.62 -3.61
N GLY A 206 -14.02 2.94 -4.39
CA GLY A 206 -12.66 2.62 -3.97
C GLY A 206 -11.82 3.88 -3.70
N SER A 207 -11.99 4.91 -4.53
CA SER A 207 -11.37 6.23 -4.34
C SER A 207 -11.75 6.90 -3.02
N VAL A 208 -13.05 6.91 -2.70
CA VAL A 208 -13.59 7.52 -1.47
C VAL A 208 -13.17 6.70 -0.25
N ALA A 209 -13.22 5.37 -0.33
CA ALA A 209 -12.84 4.48 0.76
C ALA A 209 -11.36 4.66 1.14
N VAL A 210 -10.44 4.67 0.16
CA VAL A 210 -9.01 4.90 0.38
C VAL A 210 -8.76 6.28 1.00
N THR A 211 -9.37 7.33 0.44
CA THR A 211 -9.20 8.70 0.94
C THR A 211 -9.73 8.83 2.36
N THR A 212 -10.88 8.25 2.67
CA THR A 212 -11.49 8.30 4.00
C THR A 212 -10.67 7.53 5.02
N ALA A 213 -10.25 6.30 4.70
CA ALA A 213 -9.43 5.49 5.60
C ALA A 213 -8.11 6.19 5.95
N LEU A 214 -7.46 6.80 4.96
CA LEU A 214 -6.19 7.51 5.14
C LEU A 214 -6.34 8.83 5.91
N LEU A 215 -7.47 9.52 5.79
CA LEU A 215 -7.72 10.80 6.46
C LEU A 215 -8.40 10.68 7.83
N SER A 216 -8.94 9.52 8.18
CA SER A 216 -9.67 9.31 9.45
C SER A 216 -8.76 9.26 10.69
N GLY A 217 -7.45 9.47 10.53
CA GLY A 217 -6.49 9.49 11.64
C GLY A 217 -6.22 8.13 12.29
N GLY A 218 -6.63 7.03 11.64
CA GLY A 218 -6.37 5.66 12.07
C GLY A 218 -4.89 5.23 11.90
N ASP A 219 -4.60 3.99 12.29
CA ASP A 219 -3.26 3.41 12.12
C ASP A 219 -2.88 3.37 10.63
N ALA A 220 -1.60 3.58 10.31
CA ALA A 220 -1.08 3.56 8.94
C ALA A 220 -1.38 2.21 8.27
N ASP A 221 -1.24 1.17 9.08
CA ASP A 221 -1.36 -0.21 8.68
C ASP A 221 -2.81 -0.53 8.28
N ASP A 222 -3.79 -0.02 9.02
CA ASP A 222 -5.22 -0.17 8.69
C ASP A 222 -5.56 0.44 7.33
N ALA A 223 -5.00 1.61 7.04
CA ALA A 223 -5.27 2.30 5.79
C ALA A 223 -4.63 1.59 4.58
N LEU A 224 -3.44 1.00 4.76
CA LEU A 224 -2.77 0.19 3.75
C LEU A 224 -3.53 -1.11 3.46
N VAL A 225 -4.16 -1.71 4.48
CA VAL A 225 -5.07 -2.86 4.30
C VAL A 225 -6.28 -2.48 3.46
N VAL A 226 -6.89 -1.31 3.70
CA VAL A 226 -8.00 -0.82 2.87
C VAL A 226 -7.54 -0.61 1.42
N VAL A 227 -6.36 -0.04 1.19
CA VAL A 227 -5.81 0.10 -0.18
C VAL A 227 -5.65 -1.26 -0.85
N ALA A 228 -5.11 -2.26 -0.14
CA ALA A 228 -4.97 -3.63 -0.65
C ALA A 228 -6.32 -4.27 -1.00
N GLU A 229 -7.33 -4.12 -0.13
CA GLU A 229 -8.69 -4.62 -0.34
C GLU A 229 -9.36 -3.98 -1.56
N GLN A 230 -9.34 -2.65 -1.64
CA GLN A 230 -9.96 -1.93 -2.75
C GLN A 230 -9.28 -2.25 -4.08
N ALA A 231 -7.95 -2.37 -4.10
CA ALA A 231 -7.21 -2.79 -5.29
C ALA A 231 -7.63 -4.19 -5.77
N ARG A 232 -7.78 -5.14 -4.84
CA ARG A 232 -8.23 -6.49 -5.14
C ARG A 232 -9.61 -6.50 -5.81
N HIS A 233 -10.56 -5.75 -5.26
CA HIS A 233 -11.92 -5.67 -5.80
C HIS A 233 -12.00 -4.93 -7.13
N LEU A 234 -11.29 -3.82 -7.27
CA LEU A 234 -11.30 -3.00 -8.48
C LEU A 234 -10.66 -3.74 -9.68
N ALA A 235 -9.58 -4.48 -9.43
CA ALA A 235 -8.86 -5.22 -10.45
C ALA A 235 -9.43 -6.62 -10.73
N ASP A 236 -10.46 -7.05 -9.99
CA ASP A 236 -10.97 -8.43 -10.01
C ASP A 236 -9.81 -9.44 -9.93
N SER A 237 -9.07 -9.33 -8.83
CA SER A 237 -7.82 -10.04 -8.60
C SER A 237 -7.95 -11.01 -7.42
N ALA A 238 -7.13 -12.05 -7.42
CA ALA A 238 -7.07 -13.04 -6.35
C ALA A 238 -6.51 -12.44 -5.05
N ALA A 239 -5.63 -11.44 -5.17
CA ALA A 239 -5.13 -10.68 -4.05
C ALA A 239 -4.88 -9.20 -4.40
N GLY A 240 -4.76 -8.37 -3.37
CA GLY A 240 -4.16 -7.04 -3.42
C GLY A 240 -3.06 -6.96 -2.37
N ILE A 241 -1.90 -6.43 -2.74
CA ILE A 241 -0.71 -6.43 -1.88
C ILE A 241 -0.07 -5.04 -1.95
N VAL A 242 0.25 -4.47 -0.80
CA VAL A 242 1.00 -3.21 -0.72
C VAL A 242 2.40 -3.49 -0.21
N MET A 243 3.38 -2.94 -0.92
CA MET A 243 4.80 -3.00 -0.58
C MET A 243 5.35 -1.60 -0.33
N LEU A 244 6.16 -1.43 0.70
CA LEU A 244 6.85 -0.18 1.01
C LEU A 244 8.37 -0.37 0.99
N PRO A 245 9.16 0.68 0.70
CA PRO A 245 10.62 0.59 0.76
C PRO A 245 11.11 0.21 2.15
N ALA A 246 11.97 -0.80 2.25
CA ALA A 246 12.55 -1.22 3.51
C ALA A 246 13.81 -0.41 3.87
N ARG A 247 14.13 -0.30 5.16
CA ARG A 247 15.32 0.45 5.65
C ARG A 247 16.64 -0.07 5.11
N GLU A 248 16.75 -1.37 4.93
CA GLU A 248 17.95 -2.06 4.44
C GLU A 248 18.03 -2.11 2.90
N GLY A 249 17.05 -1.49 2.21
CA GLY A 249 16.89 -1.53 0.76
C GLY A 249 15.90 -2.61 0.30
N GLY A 250 15.40 -2.48 -0.93
CA GLY A 250 14.35 -3.36 -1.46
C GLY A 250 12.95 -2.92 -1.02
N MET A 251 12.00 -3.86 -1.05
CA MET A 251 10.58 -3.61 -0.79
C MET A 251 10.01 -4.66 0.16
N GLU A 252 9.34 -4.24 1.22
CA GLU A 252 8.70 -5.11 2.21
C GLU A 252 7.19 -5.17 1.99
N ILE A 253 6.58 -6.35 2.10
CA ILE A 253 5.13 -6.52 2.07
C ILE A 253 4.53 -6.07 3.41
N VAL A 254 3.76 -4.98 3.39
CA VAL A 254 3.17 -4.37 4.60
C VAL A 254 1.66 -4.56 4.72
N ALA A 255 0.97 -4.85 3.61
CA ALA A 255 -0.46 -5.17 3.62
C ALA A 255 -0.81 -6.20 2.55
N VAL A 256 -1.76 -7.08 2.87
CA VAL A 256 -2.26 -8.14 1.98
C VAL A 256 -3.77 -8.28 2.19
N SER A 257 -4.53 -8.26 1.10
CA SER A 257 -5.92 -8.72 1.04
C SER A 257 -6.02 -9.90 0.08
N ALA A 258 -6.46 -11.05 0.56
CA ALA A 258 -6.65 -12.27 -0.23
C ALA A 258 -7.69 -13.18 0.43
N GLU A 259 -8.34 -14.05 -0.35
CA GLU A 259 -9.29 -15.05 0.17
C GLU A 259 -8.61 -16.11 1.04
N ASN A 260 -7.36 -16.44 0.70
CA ASN A 260 -6.51 -17.34 1.47
C ASN A 260 -5.13 -16.70 1.59
N PRO A 261 -4.84 -15.97 2.68
CA PRO A 261 -3.60 -15.20 2.84
C PRO A 261 -2.40 -16.14 3.10
N ALA A 262 -1.98 -16.87 2.07
CA ALA A 262 -0.74 -17.65 2.08
C ALA A 262 0.51 -16.78 1.82
N THR A 263 0.32 -15.48 1.52
CA THR A 263 1.38 -14.49 1.33
C THR A 263 1.75 -13.82 2.65
N SER A 264 3.03 -13.91 2.99
CA SER A 264 3.57 -13.52 4.29
C SER A 264 3.83 -12.01 4.36
N LEU A 265 3.03 -11.30 5.16
CA LEU A 265 3.38 -9.98 5.70
C LEU A 265 4.83 -10.00 6.23
N GLY A 266 5.57 -8.90 6.02
CA GLY A 266 6.95 -8.74 6.44
C GLY A 266 8.00 -9.39 5.53
N VAL A 267 7.60 -9.96 4.39
CA VAL A 267 8.58 -10.47 3.42
C VAL A 267 9.29 -9.31 2.73
N LEU A 268 10.62 -9.36 2.77
CA LEU A 268 11.50 -8.47 2.04
C LEU A 268 11.81 -9.02 0.65
N ILE A 269 11.61 -8.19 -0.36
CA ILE A 269 12.00 -8.42 -1.74
C ILE A 269 13.28 -7.61 -1.99
N PRO A 270 14.41 -8.27 -2.32
CA PRO A 270 15.69 -7.60 -2.47
C PRO A 270 15.69 -6.51 -3.55
N ALA A 271 16.53 -5.49 -3.38
CA ALA A 271 16.67 -4.38 -4.32
C ALA A 271 17.20 -4.83 -5.69
N GLU A 272 17.95 -5.94 -5.74
CA GLU A 272 18.50 -6.54 -6.95
C GLU A 272 17.44 -7.23 -7.82
N SER A 273 16.19 -7.32 -7.35
CA SER A 273 15.09 -7.82 -8.14
C SER A 273 14.82 -6.89 -9.34
N PRO A 274 14.86 -7.39 -10.59
CA PRO A 274 14.58 -6.56 -11.78
C PRO A 274 13.20 -5.89 -11.75
N VAL A 275 12.27 -6.49 -11.02
CA VAL A 275 10.93 -5.97 -10.81
C VAL A 275 10.94 -4.79 -9.83
N VAL A 276 11.64 -4.94 -8.70
CA VAL A 276 11.75 -3.88 -7.68
C VAL A 276 12.49 -2.68 -8.24
N GLU A 277 13.57 -2.91 -9.01
CA GLU A 277 14.31 -1.83 -9.68
C GLU A 277 13.39 -0.95 -10.54
N LYS A 278 12.56 -1.58 -11.40
CA LYS A 278 11.60 -0.85 -12.24
C LYS A 278 10.55 -0.10 -11.43
N LEU A 279 10.00 -0.74 -10.40
CA LEU A 279 8.99 -0.12 -9.54
C LEU A 279 9.55 1.11 -8.82
N LEU A 280 10.78 1.04 -8.31
CA LEU A 280 11.47 2.17 -7.68
C LEU A 280 11.80 3.31 -8.67
N GLN A 281 11.93 2.99 -9.96
CA GLN A 281 12.04 3.98 -11.04
C GLN A 281 10.69 4.58 -11.48
N GLY A 282 9.57 4.13 -10.89
CA GLY A 282 8.23 4.60 -11.25
C GLY A 282 7.65 3.93 -12.51
N GLU A 283 8.24 2.83 -12.96
CA GLU A 283 7.72 2.05 -14.10
C GLU A 283 6.77 0.93 -13.63
N PRO A 284 5.51 0.87 -14.14
CA PRO A 284 4.64 -0.28 -13.89
C PRO A 284 5.15 -1.53 -14.61
N VAL A 285 4.96 -2.68 -13.98
CA VAL A 285 5.32 -4.00 -14.53
C VAL A 285 4.05 -4.83 -14.71
N PHE A 286 3.83 -5.31 -15.92
CA PHE A 286 2.73 -6.19 -16.28
C PHE A 286 3.28 -7.55 -16.70
N VAL A 287 2.65 -8.61 -16.21
CA VAL A 287 3.05 -10.00 -16.47
C VAL A 287 1.81 -10.82 -16.78
N ASP A 288 1.84 -11.58 -17.87
CA ASP A 288 0.71 -12.43 -18.26
C ASP A 288 0.70 -13.77 -17.51
N ASP A 289 1.86 -14.27 -17.06
CA ASP A 289 1.97 -15.42 -16.14
C ASP A 289 3.19 -15.28 -15.22
N ILE A 290 2.94 -14.92 -13.96
CA ILE A 290 3.99 -14.71 -12.95
C ILE A 290 4.72 -16.01 -12.56
N SER A 291 4.10 -17.17 -12.77
CA SER A 291 4.70 -18.47 -12.47
C SER A 291 5.76 -18.90 -13.49
N ALA A 292 5.71 -18.32 -14.69
CA ALA A 292 6.60 -18.61 -15.81
C ALA A 292 7.58 -17.46 -16.13
N ASP A 293 7.45 -16.29 -15.48
CA ASP A 293 8.27 -15.12 -15.78
C ASP A 293 9.67 -15.22 -15.14
N PRO A 294 10.76 -15.14 -15.93
CA PRO A 294 12.13 -15.31 -15.43
C PRO A 294 12.59 -14.16 -14.51
N ARG A 295 11.87 -13.04 -14.47
CA ARG A 295 12.15 -11.90 -13.56
C ARG A 295 11.66 -12.19 -12.13
N MET A 296 10.84 -13.22 -11.93
CA MET A 296 10.26 -13.57 -10.64
C MET A 296 11.15 -14.54 -9.88
N ILE A 297 11.84 -14.03 -8.87
CA ILE A 297 12.86 -14.77 -8.10
C ILE A 297 12.29 -15.45 -6.85
N SER A 298 11.04 -15.13 -6.47
CA SER A 298 10.41 -15.61 -5.23
C SER A 298 9.46 -16.78 -5.47
N ARG A 299 9.47 -17.78 -4.57
CA ARG A 299 8.52 -18.91 -4.59
C ARG A 299 7.09 -18.53 -4.22
N LEU A 300 6.87 -17.31 -3.72
CA LEU A 300 5.54 -16.79 -3.33
C LEU A 300 4.59 -16.60 -4.52
N THR A 301 5.10 -16.66 -5.75
CA THR A 301 4.34 -16.43 -6.99
C THR A 301 3.65 -17.68 -7.54
N SER A 302 3.95 -18.87 -7.00
CA SER A 302 3.46 -20.16 -7.52
C SER A 302 1.93 -20.33 -7.64
N PRO A 303 1.06 -19.70 -6.80
CA PRO A 303 -0.38 -19.86 -6.94
C PRO A 303 -1.03 -18.88 -7.94
N TYR A 304 -0.26 -17.91 -8.44
CA TYR A 304 -0.80 -16.79 -9.22
C TYR A 304 -0.46 -16.92 -10.72
N GLY A 305 -1.26 -16.26 -11.56
CA GLY A 305 -1.10 -16.17 -13.01
C GLY A 305 -0.80 -14.74 -13.46
N PRO A 306 -1.69 -14.09 -14.24
CA PRO A 306 -1.50 -12.69 -14.64
C PRO A 306 -1.32 -11.76 -13.44
N CYS A 307 -0.45 -10.76 -13.54
CA CYS A 307 -0.15 -9.84 -12.44
C CYS A 307 0.13 -8.42 -12.93
N MET A 308 -0.40 -7.43 -12.21
CA MET A 308 0.00 -6.03 -12.32
C MET A 308 0.78 -5.62 -11.08
N MET A 309 1.89 -4.91 -11.29
CA MET A 309 2.72 -4.33 -10.25
C MET A 309 2.89 -2.85 -10.56
N LEU A 310 2.38 -1.99 -9.69
CA LEU A 310 2.12 -0.60 -9.98
C LEU A 310 2.82 0.25 -8.92
N PRO A 311 3.70 1.19 -9.31
CA PRO A 311 4.33 2.07 -8.35
C PRO A 311 3.29 2.98 -7.70
N LEU A 312 3.32 3.07 -6.37
CA LEU A 312 2.58 4.07 -5.62
C LEU A 312 3.40 5.36 -5.68
N GLN A 313 3.23 6.14 -6.74
CA GLN A 313 3.98 7.37 -6.96
C GLN A 313 3.11 8.62 -6.99
N SER A 314 3.61 9.69 -6.39
CA SER A 314 3.00 11.02 -6.45
C SER A 314 4.10 12.07 -6.47
N GLY A 315 3.98 13.09 -7.34
CA GLY A 315 4.97 14.18 -7.43
C GLY A 315 6.41 13.74 -7.76
N GLY A 316 6.59 12.61 -8.46
CA GLY A 316 7.91 12.06 -8.79
C GLY A 316 8.59 11.27 -7.65
N ARG A 317 7.93 11.12 -6.49
CA ARG A 317 8.38 10.26 -5.39
C ARG A 317 7.61 8.94 -5.42
N VAL A 318 8.34 7.82 -5.43
CA VAL A 318 7.77 6.48 -5.24
C VAL A 318 7.68 6.22 -3.74
N LEU A 319 6.46 6.06 -3.24
CA LEU A 319 6.17 5.73 -1.83
C LEU A 319 6.17 4.22 -1.59
N GLY A 320 5.94 3.42 -2.64
CA GLY A 320 5.84 1.98 -2.56
C GLY A 320 5.33 1.37 -3.87
N ALA A 321 4.72 0.19 -3.78
CA ALA A 321 4.11 -0.49 -4.91
C ALA A 321 2.84 -1.22 -4.50
N LEU A 322 1.90 -1.30 -5.43
CA LEU A 322 0.66 -2.06 -5.34
C LEU A 322 0.73 -3.24 -6.31
N VAL A 323 0.42 -4.44 -5.83
CA VAL A 323 0.49 -5.67 -6.62
C VAL A 323 -0.87 -6.36 -6.62
N THR A 324 -1.40 -6.66 -7.80
CA THR A 324 -2.72 -7.27 -7.99
C THR A 324 -2.61 -8.51 -8.88
N PRO A 325 -2.32 -9.69 -8.29
CA PRO A 325 -2.26 -10.94 -9.03
C PRO A 325 -3.63 -11.59 -9.19
N ARG A 326 -3.84 -12.23 -10.34
CA ARG A 326 -4.96 -13.13 -10.65
C ARG A 326 -4.60 -14.59 -10.39
N GLY A 327 -5.62 -15.44 -10.36
CA GLY A 327 -5.45 -16.88 -10.23
C GLY A 327 -4.69 -17.47 -11.41
N ARG A 328 -4.00 -18.59 -11.19
CA ARG A 328 -3.28 -19.28 -12.25
C ARG A 328 -4.25 -19.79 -13.33
N GLY A 329 -3.96 -19.49 -14.60
CA GLY A 329 -4.80 -19.88 -15.74
C GLY A 329 -5.94 -18.91 -16.07
N GLU A 330 -6.08 -17.81 -15.30
CA GLU A 330 -7.04 -16.75 -15.62
C GLU A 330 -6.57 -15.86 -16.78
N ARG A 331 -7.50 -15.06 -17.31
CA ARG A 331 -7.24 -14.19 -18.47
C ARG A 331 -6.25 -13.05 -18.14
N PRO A 332 -5.38 -12.66 -19.08
CA PRO A 332 -4.56 -11.46 -18.96
C PRO A 332 -5.38 -10.19 -18.70
N PHE A 333 -4.73 -9.17 -18.11
CA PHE A 333 -5.30 -7.84 -17.95
C PHE A 333 -5.34 -7.09 -19.28
N THR A 334 -6.51 -6.57 -19.62
CA THR A 334 -6.76 -5.66 -20.75
C THR A 334 -6.09 -4.30 -20.53
N GLU A 335 -5.89 -3.54 -21.60
CA GLU A 335 -5.31 -2.20 -21.53
C GLU A 335 -6.13 -1.22 -20.67
N SER A 336 -7.46 -1.32 -20.73
CA SER A 336 -8.37 -0.53 -19.89
C SER A 336 -8.20 -0.84 -18.40
N GLU A 337 -8.09 -2.13 -18.03
CA GLU A 337 -7.84 -2.55 -16.65
C GLU A 337 -6.47 -2.06 -16.15
N ARG A 338 -5.43 -2.16 -16.99
CA ARG A 338 -4.08 -1.65 -16.68
C ARG A 338 -4.09 -0.14 -16.42
N THR A 339 -4.82 0.61 -17.26
CA THR A 339 -4.95 2.06 -17.15
C THR A 339 -5.64 2.46 -15.86
N LEU A 340 -6.79 1.84 -15.56
CA LEU A 340 -7.54 2.10 -14.33
C LEU A 340 -6.71 1.75 -13.09
N ALA A 341 -6.09 0.57 -13.05
CA ALA A 341 -5.28 0.19 -11.89
C ALA A 341 -4.09 1.15 -11.67
N THR A 342 -3.45 1.62 -12.75
CA THR A 342 -2.36 2.62 -12.67
C THR A 342 -2.85 3.95 -12.09
N GLN A 343 -4.04 4.40 -12.50
CA GLN A 343 -4.66 5.58 -11.92
C GLN A 343 -4.93 5.36 -10.43
N PHE A 344 -5.38 4.16 -10.04
CA PHE A 344 -5.74 3.85 -8.64
C PHE A 344 -4.49 3.92 -7.77
N ALA A 345 -3.39 3.31 -8.22
CA ALA A 345 -2.10 3.37 -7.55
C ALA A 345 -1.61 4.82 -7.38
N SER A 346 -1.80 5.67 -8.39
CA SER A 346 -1.43 7.09 -8.33
C SER A 346 -2.25 7.85 -7.29
N GLN A 347 -3.55 7.57 -7.21
CA GLN A 347 -4.43 8.21 -6.22
C GLN A 347 -4.17 7.71 -4.80
N ALA A 348 -3.95 6.40 -4.62
CA ALA A 348 -3.56 5.83 -3.34
C ALA A 348 -2.23 6.44 -2.86
N ALA A 349 -1.27 6.66 -3.77
CA ALA A 349 -0.02 7.33 -3.44
C ALA A 349 -0.22 8.78 -3.00
N LEU A 350 -1.11 9.54 -3.66
CA LEU A 350 -1.45 10.90 -3.23
C LEU A 350 -2.05 10.91 -1.83
N ALA A 351 -2.98 10.01 -1.56
CA ALA A 351 -3.63 9.91 -0.25
C ALA A 351 -2.63 9.49 0.86
N LEU A 352 -1.71 8.55 0.56
CA LEU A 352 -0.63 8.17 1.46
C LEU A 352 0.31 9.35 1.78
N MET A 353 0.66 10.14 0.77
CA MET A 353 1.46 11.36 0.94
C MET A 353 0.74 12.40 1.81
N MET A 354 -0.57 12.59 1.61
CA MET A 354 -1.37 13.49 2.44
C MET A 354 -1.45 13.01 3.90
N ALA A 355 -1.60 11.70 4.12
CA ALA A 355 -1.60 11.12 5.46
C ALA A 355 -0.24 11.26 6.16
N GLU A 356 0.88 11.04 5.45
CA GLU A 356 2.24 11.29 5.94
C GLU A 356 2.39 12.78 6.35
N ALA A 357 2.01 13.70 5.47
CA ALA A 357 2.10 15.14 5.72
C ALA A 357 1.22 15.61 6.89
N GLN A 358 0.01 15.05 7.03
CA GLN A 358 -0.89 15.40 8.13
C GLN A 358 -0.32 14.93 9.48
N ARG A 359 0.28 13.73 9.54
CA ARG A 359 0.95 13.21 10.74
C ARG A 359 2.17 14.03 11.11
N ASP A 360 2.97 14.42 10.13
CA ASP A 360 4.14 15.28 10.37
C ASP A 360 3.71 16.65 10.91
N ARG A 361 2.61 17.20 10.41
CA ARG A 361 2.03 18.45 10.90
C ARG A 361 1.48 18.31 12.32
N GLU A 362 0.81 17.22 12.64
CA GLU A 362 0.34 16.92 14.00
C GLU A 362 1.50 16.78 14.99
N ARG A 363 2.58 16.09 14.58
CA ARG A 363 3.82 15.99 15.38
C ARG A 363 4.45 17.36 15.61
N LEU A 364 4.56 18.18 14.55
CA LEU A 364 5.11 19.53 14.65
C LEU A 364 4.28 20.41 15.60
N ALA A 365 2.95 20.35 15.50
CA ALA A 365 2.06 21.09 16.40
C ALA A 365 2.24 20.67 17.87
N VAL A 366 2.45 19.38 18.14
CA VAL A 366 2.78 18.89 19.49
C VAL A 366 4.12 19.45 19.98
N TYR A 367 5.14 19.53 19.12
CA TYR A 367 6.43 20.13 19.48
C TYR A 367 6.32 21.63 19.74
N GLU A 368 5.63 22.38 18.88
CA GLU A 368 5.40 23.82 19.07
C GLU A 368 4.65 24.12 20.38
N ASP A 369 3.66 23.29 20.73
CA ASP A 369 2.91 23.44 21.98
C ASP A 369 3.79 23.16 23.21
N ARG A 370 4.65 22.13 23.15
CA ARG A 370 5.61 21.83 24.21
C ARG A 370 6.59 22.97 24.44
N ASP A 371 7.11 23.56 23.36
CA ASP A 371 8.02 24.70 23.44
C ASP A 371 7.33 25.97 23.95
N ARG A 372 6.05 26.16 23.62
CA ARG A 372 5.22 27.23 24.19
C ARG A 372 5.05 27.04 25.69
N ILE A 373 4.64 25.84 26.13
CA ILE A 373 4.44 25.52 27.56
C ILE A 373 5.76 25.69 28.34
N ALA A 374 6.88 25.24 27.78
CA ALA A 374 8.21 25.40 28.37
C ALA A 374 8.55 26.89 28.61
N ARG A 375 8.31 27.76 27.62
CA ARG A 375 8.53 29.20 27.75
C ARG A 375 7.60 29.84 28.77
N ASP A 376 6.30 29.50 28.76
CA ASP A 376 5.34 30.05 29.71
C ASP A 376 5.67 29.64 31.16
N LEU A 377 6.10 28.40 31.39
CA LEU A 377 6.58 27.94 32.70
C LEU A 377 7.84 28.69 33.14
N HIS A 378 8.79 28.91 32.24
CA HIS A 378 10.01 29.65 32.53
C HIS A 378 9.71 31.12 32.89
N ASP A 379 8.95 31.82 32.05
CA ASP A 379 8.75 33.26 32.17
C ASP A 379 7.73 33.63 33.24
N LEU A 380 6.66 32.85 33.40
CA LEU A 380 5.61 33.17 34.36
C LEU A 380 5.86 32.53 35.73
N VAL A 381 6.23 31.25 35.77
CA VAL A 381 6.27 30.49 37.02
C VAL A 381 7.63 30.62 37.69
N ILE A 382 8.72 30.31 37.01
CA ILE A 382 10.07 30.38 37.60
C ILE A 382 10.39 31.81 38.02
N GLN A 383 10.17 32.82 37.16
CA GLN A 383 10.48 34.21 37.51
C GLN A 383 9.68 34.72 38.73
N ARG A 384 8.40 34.35 38.87
CA ARG A 384 7.59 34.73 40.04
C ARG A 384 8.03 34.04 41.32
N LEU A 385 8.38 32.76 41.26
CA LEU A 385 8.92 32.03 42.41
C LEU A 385 10.25 32.65 42.85
N PHE A 386 11.11 33.03 41.90
CA PHE A 386 12.39 33.70 42.19
C PHE A 386 12.19 35.06 42.86
N ALA A 387 11.26 35.88 42.35
CA ALA A 387 10.93 37.17 42.95
C ALA A 387 10.35 37.01 44.38
N THR A 388 9.51 36.01 44.59
CA THR A 388 8.94 35.69 45.90
C THR A 388 10.02 35.22 46.88
N GLY A 389 10.94 34.38 46.42
CA GLY A 389 12.12 33.95 47.18
C GLY A 389 12.98 35.13 47.63
N MET A 390 13.29 36.06 46.72
CA MET A 390 14.05 37.28 47.05
C MET A 390 13.34 38.17 48.09
N MET A 391 12.00 38.30 48.01
CA MET A 391 11.23 39.05 49.00
C MET A 391 11.28 38.39 50.40
N LEU A 392 11.18 37.06 50.43
CA LEU A 392 11.28 36.28 51.67
C LEU A 392 12.68 36.34 52.27
N GLU A 393 13.75 36.23 51.49
CA GLU A 393 15.12 36.45 51.98
C GLU A 393 15.29 37.85 52.59
N GLY A 394 14.75 38.88 51.94
CA GLY A 394 14.79 40.25 52.45
C GLY A 394 14.03 40.40 53.78
N ALA A 395 12.92 39.68 53.97
CA ALA A 395 12.20 39.63 55.24
C ALA A 395 13.00 38.84 56.30
N GLN A 396 13.62 37.73 55.91
CA GLN A 396 14.46 36.90 56.77
C GLN A 396 15.61 37.69 57.38
N ARG A 397 16.34 38.47 56.57
CA ARG A 397 17.47 39.31 57.02
C ARG A 397 17.05 40.42 57.98
N ARG A 398 15.79 40.87 57.93
CA ARG A 398 15.24 41.93 58.79
C ARG A 398 14.57 41.39 60.07
N SER A 399 14.30 40.09 60.16
CA SER A 399 13.70 39.50 61.35
C SER A 399 14.71 39.38 62.49
N VAL A 400 14.34 39.92 63.64
CA VAL A 400 15.10 39.78 64.90
C VAL A 400 14.68 38.55 65.72
N VAL A 401 13.58 37.87 65.34
CA VAL A 401 13.08 36.67 66.02
C VAL A 401 13.68 35.42 65.36
N PRO A 402 14.46 34.60 66.09
CA PRO A 402 15.13 33.42 65.53
C PRO A 402 14.17 32.41 64.90
N GLU A 403 13.03 32.11 65.53
CA GLU A 403 12.08 31.12 64.98
C GLU A 403 11.47 31.58 63.66
N VAL A 404 11.18 32.88 63.52
CA VAL A 404 10.67 33.46 62.27
C VAL A 404 11.74 33.44 61.19
N ARG A 405 13.00 33.72 61.55
CA ARG A 405 14.14 33.68 60.63
C ARG A 405 14.40 32.26 60.08
N ASP A 406 14.33 31.26 60.95
CA ASP A 406 14.44 29.85 60.55
C ASP A 406 13.25 29.38 59.71
N GLY A 407 12.03 29.80 60.07
CA GLY A 407 10.81 29.47 59.33
C GLY A 407 10.82 30.03 57.90
N VAL A 408 11.21 31.30 57.74
CA VAL A 408 11.34 31.94 56.41
C VAL A 408 12.48 31.30 55.61
N GLY A 409 13.59 30.91 56.25
CA GLY A 409 14.68 30.19 55.58
C GLY A 409 14.24 28.88 54.96
N LYS A 410 13.49 28.06 55.72
CA LYS A 410 12.92 26.80 55.20
C LYS A 410 12.00 27.03 54.00
N ALA A 411 11.21 28.10 54.01
CA ALA A 411 10.31 28.43 52.90
C ALA A 411 11.08 28.85 51.64
N VAL A 412 12.20 29.56 51.78
CA VAL A 412 13.10 29.89 50.66
C VAL A 412 13.75 28.62 50.09
N ASP A 413 14.27 27.74 50.96
CA ASP A 413 14.85 26.45 50.54
C ASP A 413 13.83 25.61 49.75
N GLU A 414 12.57 25.59 50.18
CA GLU A 414 11.48 24.87 49.51
C GLU A 414 11.09 25.48 48.15
N LEU A 415 11.12 26.81 48.02
CA LEU A 415 10.96 27.50 46.73
C LEU A 415 12.09 27.16 45.76
N ASP A 416 13.34 27.11 46.23
CA ASP A 416 14.49 26.75 45.39
C ASP A 416 14.42 25.31 44.90
N VAL A 417 14.00 24.37 45.75
CA VAL A 417 13.72 22.99 45.35
C VAL A 417 12.63 22.95 44.28
N THR A 418 11.53 23.70 44.48
CA THR A 418 10.42 23.76 43.53
C THR A 418 10.84 24.34 42.17
N ILE A 419 11.64 25.42 42.16
CA ILE A 419 12.21 26.01 40.94
C ILE A 419 13.06 24.97 40.20
N GLN A 420 13.84 24.18 40.92
CA GLN A 420 14.69 23.15 40.32
C GLN A 420 13.87 21.98 39.74
N GLU A 421 12.79 21.56 40.41
CA GLU A 421 11.86 20.56 39.89
C GLU A 421 11.19 21.03 38.60
N ILE A 422 10.71 22.28 38.56
CA ILE A 422 10.10 22.88 37.37
C ILE A 422 11.12 22.98 36.23
N ARG A 423 12.36 23.42 36.50
CA ARG A 423 13.42 23.48 35.48
C ARG A 423 13.72 22.11 34.89
N THR A 424 13.71 21.07 35.72
CA THR A 424 13.89 19.68 35.29
C THR A 424 12.72 19.22 34.40
N ALA A 425 11.48 19.59 34.76
CA ALA A 425 10.29 19.29 33.96
C ALA A 425 10.29 20.02 32.60
N ILE A 426 10.65 21.30 32.57
CA ILE A 426 10.79 22.10 31.33
C ILE A 426 11.80 21.44 30.39
N PHE A 427 12.94 21.02 30.91
CA PHE A 427 13.97 20.35 30.11
C PHE A 427 13.49 19.02 29.54
N ALA A 428 12.72 18.24 30.32
CA ALA A 428 12.09 17.01 29.83
C ALA A 428 11.02 17.27 28.75
N LEU A 429 10.27 18.36 28.86
CA LEU A 429 9.29 18.82 27.87
C LEU A 429 9.96 19.21 26.54
N GLN A 430 11.09 19.92 26.58
CA GLN A 430 11.83 20.38 25.39
C GLN A 430 12.57 19.26 24.66
N GLN A 431 13.01 18.21 25.33
CA GLN A 431 13.78 17.13 24.68
C GLN A 431 12.94 15.99 24.11
N GLY A 432 11.64 15.93 24.42
CA GLY A 432 10.76 14.84 24.00
C GLY A 432 11.24 13.43 24.45
N PRO A 433 10.41 12.38 24.26
CA PRO A 433 10.85 11.01 24.53
C PRO A 433 11.81 10.42 23.47
N ALA A 434 11.87 11.05 22.29
CA ALA A 434 12.53 10.48 21.10
C ALA A 434 13.97 10.99 20.86
N GLU A 435 14.39 12.09 21.50
CA GLU A 435 15.78 12.58 21.44
C GLU A 435 16.55 12.22 22.73
N ALA A 436 16.50 10.95 23.13
CA ALA A 436 17.47 10.45 24.09
C ALA A 436 18.81 10.25 23.35
N PRO A 437 19.87 11.04 23.62
CA PRO A 437 21.17 10.75 23.05
C PRO A 437 21.63 9.36 23.56
N SER A 438 21.95 8.49 22.61
CA SER A 438 21.97 7.03 22.71
C SER A 438 23.12 6.41 23.54
N GLY A 439 23.58 7.03 24.62
CA GLY A 439 24.69 6.50 25.43
C GLY A 439 24.66 6.93 26.90
N PHE A 440 25.04 6.00 27.79
CA PHE A 440 25.15 6.23 29.23
C PHE A 440 26.17 7.32 29.57
N ARG A 441 27.30 7.34 28.86
CA ARG A 441 28.33 8.39 28.95
C ARG A 441 27.75 9.78 28.70
N THR A 442 26.87 9.95 27.71
CA THR A 442 26.26 11.24 27.41
C THR A 442 25.35 11.71 28.54
N ARG A 443 24.63 10.78 29.19
CA ARG A 443 23.80 11.07 30.37
C ARG A 443 24.66 11.51 31.56
N VAL A 444 25.81 10.87 31.79
CA VAL A 444 26.77 11.27 32.84
C VAL A 444 27.36 12.66 32.56
N LEU A 445 27.83 12.92 31.33
CA LEU A 445 28.37 14.22 30.93
C LEU A 445 27.34 15.35 31.09
N ARG A 446 26.07 15.06 30.84
CA ARG A 446 24.97 16.01 31.05
C ARG A 446 24.85 16.42 32.52
N GLU A 447 24.87 15.48 33.45
CA GLU A 447 24.82 15.81 34.89
C GLU A 447 26.02 16.66 35.33
N ILE A 448 27.22 16.32 34.84
CA ILE A 448 28.45 17.08 35.15
C ILE A 448 28.36 18.52 34.60
N ASN A 449 27.89 18.68 33.36
CA ASN A 449 27.70 19.99 32.76
C ASN A 449 26.59 20.80 33.46
N MET A 450 25.51 20.15 33.92
CA MET A 450 24.45 20.80 34.70
C MET A 450 24.96 21.31 36.04
N ALA A 451 25.86 20.57 36.69
CA ALA A 451 26.48 20.99 37.95
C ALA A 451 27.48 22.14 37.79
N ALA A 452 28.02 22.37 36.59
CA ALA A 452 29.02 23.42 36.37
C ALA A 452 28.48 24.84 36.63
N VAL A 453 27.19 25.07 36.36
CA VAL A 453 26.54 26.39 36.55
C VAL A 453 26.48 26.77 38.03
N PRO A 454 25.90 25.96 38.94
CA PRO A 454 25.89 26.31 40.36
C PRO A 454 27.30 26.30 40.97
N LEU A 455 28.20 25.40 40.54
CA LEU A 455 29.56 25.34 41.08
C LEU A 455 30.46 26.53 40.66
N GLY A 456 30.11 27.25 39.58
CA GLY A 456 30.95 28.33 39.04
C GLY A 456 32.19 27.85 38.27
N PHE A 457 32.42 26.53 38.19
CA PHE A 457 33.47 25.90 37.39
C PHE A 457 33.00 24.52 36.91
N LYS A 458 33.64 24.00 35.85
CA LYS A 458 33.31 22.69 35.29
C LYS A 458 34.09 21.58 36.00
N PRO A 459 33.43 20.58 36.62
CA PRO A 459 34.14 19.41 37.16
C PRO A 459 34.88 18.65 36.04
N SER A 460 36.11 18.23 36.33
CA SER A 460 36.85 17.32 35.45
C SER A 460 36.30 15.90 35.56
N HIS A 461 36.43 15.13 34.49
CA HIS A 461 35.89 13.78 34.43
C HIS A 461 36.80 12.79 33.71
N ARG A 462 36.70 11.51 34.08
CA ARG A 462 37.41 10.40 33.45
C ARG A 462 36.54 9.16 33.40
N PHE A 463 36.58 8.45 32.27
CA PHE A 463 35.93 7.14 32.11
C PHE A 463 37.01 6.07 31.92
N LEU A 464 36.97 5.02 32.73
CA LEU A 464 37.84 3.86 32.66
C LEU A 464 36.98 2.64 32.31
N GLY A 465 37.34 1.94 31.24
CA GLY A 465 36.58 0.80 30.73
C GLY A 465 35.37 1.15 29.84
N PRO A 466 34.69 0.13 29.29
CA PRO A 466 33.62 0.28 28.31
C PRO A 466 32.25 0.57 28.97
N VAL A 467 32.14 1.69 29.68
CA VAL A 467 30.97 2.07 30.49
C VAL A 467 29.63 2.01 29.73
N ASP A 468 29.60 2.34 28.44
CA ASP A 468 28.37 2.31 27.63
C ASP A 468 27.92 0.88 27.28
N ALA A 469 28.85 -0.08 27.25
CA ALA A 469 28.56 -1.46 26.87
C ALA A 469 28.22 -2.35 28.09
N VAL A 470 28.79 -2.04 29.26
CA VAL A 470 28.71 -2.95 30.42
C VAL A 470 27.77 -2.46 31.51
N VAL A 471 27.48 -1.15 31.60
CA VAL A 471 26.58 -0.63 32.63
C VAL A 471 25.13 -0.74 32.16
N GLY A 472 24.39 -1.69 32.73
CA GLY A 472 22.96 -1.88 32.44
C GLY A 472 22.08 -0.71 32.91
N GLU A 473 20.88 -0.61 32.35
CA GLU A 473 19.97 0.53 32.56
C GLU A 473 19.62 0.79 34.04
N LEU A 474 19.47 -0.28 34.84
CA LEU A 474 19.14 -0.19 36.26
C LEU A 474 20.30 0.39 37.09
N VAL A 475 21.51 -0.10 36.85
CA VAL A 475 22.74 0.39 37.50
C VAL A 475 23.02 1.82 37.04
N GLY A 476 22.90 2.09 35.74
CA GLY A 476 23.10 3.41 35.16
C GLY A 476 22.15 4.48 35.73
N LYS A 477 20.86 4.17 35.91
CA LYS A 477 19.89 5.08 36.55
C LYS A 477 20.29 5.45 37.98
N ASN A 478 20.68 4.47 38.79
CA ASN A 478 21.07 4.69 40.19
C ASN A 478 22.41 5.43 40.29
N LEU A 479 23.34 5.15 39.38
CA LEU A 479 24.64 5.82 39.32
C LEU A 479 24.49 7.30 38.94
N ILE A 480 23.67 7.62 37.94
CA ILE A 480 23.35 9.02 37.60
C ILE A 480 22.73 9.75 38.79
N ALA A 481 21.81 9.10 39.51
CA ALA A 481 21.23 9.67 40.72
C ALA A 481 22.29 9.86 41.83
N ALA A 482 23.24 8.94 41.96
CA ALA A 482 24.34 9.05 42.92
C ALA A 482 25.30 10.20 42.56
N LEU A 483 25.65 10.34 41.29
CA LEU A 483 26.46 11.45 40.78
C LEU A 483 25.80 12.80 41.04
N ARG A 484 24.51 12.93 40.73
CA ARG A 484 23.75 14.16 40.96
C ARG A 484 23.74 14.56 42.43
N GLU A 485 23.49 13.59 43.31
CA GLU A 485 23.49 13.80 44.76
C GLU A 485 24.89 14.19 45.27
N ALA A 486 25.95 13.54 44.79
CA ALA A 486 27.32 13.86 45.17
C ALA A 486 27.72 15.29 44.74
N LEU A 487 27.44 15.67 43.50
CA LEU A 487 27.71 17.02 42.99
C LEU A 487 26.88 18.09 43.70
N SER A 488 25.61 17.80 44.03
CA SER A 488 24.77 18.70 44.82
C SER A 488 25.31 18.89 46.23
N ASN A 489 25.82 17.82 46.86
CA ASN A 489 26.41 17.92 48.21
C ASN A 489 27.70 18.73 48.19
N ALA A 490 28.56 18.53 47.18
CA ALA A 490 29.77 19.32 47.01
C ALA A 490 29.43 20.82 46.82
N PHE A 491 28.46 21.14 45.97
CA PHE A 491 28.00 22.52 45.77
C PHE A 491 27.51 23.18 47.06
N ARG A 492 26.69 22.49 47.87
CA ARG A 492 26.08 23.08 49.07
C ARG A 492 27.03 23.18 50.26
N HIS A 493 28.06 22.34 50.33
CA HIS A 493 28.77 22.11 51.59
C HIS A 493 30.29 22.15 51.48
N ALA A 494 30.89 21.96 50.30
CA ALA A 494 32.34 21.77 50.20
C ALA A 494 33.13 23.07 50.10
N GLU A 495 32.56 24.18 49.62
CA GLU A 495 33.33 25.38 49.24
C GLU A 495 34.53 25.03 48.32
N ALA A 496 34.35 24.01 47.47
CA ALA A 496 35.40 23.48 46.61
C ALA A 496 35.70 24.40 45.43
N SER A 497 36.97 24.41 45.00
CA SER A 497 37.42 25.08 43.77
C SER A 497 37.67 24.09 42.63
N ARG A 498 37.75 22.79 42.95
CA ARG A 498 38.00 21.70 42.00
C ARG A 498 37.22 20.45 42.42
N ILE A 499 36.64 19.79 41.42
CA ILE A 499 35.96 18.49 41.57
C ILE A 499 36.41 17.55 40.45
N GLU A 500 36.77 16.32 40.82
CA GLU A 500 37.11 15.22 39.92
C GLU A 500 36.05 14.11 39.98
N VAL A 501 35.51 13.74 38.82
CA VAL A 501 34.53 12.65 38.67
C VAL A 501 35.18 11.50 37.89
N VAL A 502 35.37 10.35 38.52
CA VAL A 502 35.93 9.16 37.87
C VAL A 502 34.87 8.07 37.83
N LEU A 503 34.68 7.50 36.64
CA LEU A 503 33.79 6.36 36.43
C LEU A 503 34.59 5.18 35.89
N ASP A 504 34.69 4.11 36.66
CA ASP A 504 35.49 2.94 36.34
C ASP A 504 34.64 1.67 36.30
N SER A 505 34.49 1.08 35.11
CA SER A 505 33.79 -0.19 34.91
C SER A 505 34.73 -1.40 34.78
N THR A 506 36.01 -1.23 35.14
CA THR A 506 37.01 -2.30 35.15
C THR A 506 37.27 -2.85 36.54
N VAL A 507 36.61 -2.29 37.56
CA VAL A 507 36.78 -2.70 38.95
C VAL A 507 36.20 -4.08 39.23
N THR A 508 36.85 -4.81 40.12
CA THR A 508 36.30 -6.02 40.74
C THR A 508 35.92 -5.68 42.17
N LEU A 509 34.67 -5.95 42.54
CA LEU A 509 34.14 -5.67 43.87
C LEU A 509 34.77 -6.61 44.92
N PRO A 510 34.66 -6.30 46.22
CA PRO A 510 35.22 -7.14 47.29
C PRO A 510 34.72 -8.58 47.32
N ASP A 511 33.56 -8.85 46.71
CA ASP A 511 32.96 -10.19 46.58
C ASP A 511 33.42 -10.95 45.32
N GLY A 512 34.33 -10.37 44.53
CA GLY A 512 34.91 -10.97 43.34
C GLY A 512 34.11 -10.74 42.04
N ARG A 513 32.98 -10.04 42.08
CA ARG A 513 32.17 -9.75 40.87
C ARG A 513 32.68 -8.52 40.11
N PRO A 514 32.53 -8.48 38.77
CA PRO A 514 32.76 -7.26 38.01
C PRO A 514 31.78 -6.18 38.46
N GLY A 515 32.28 -4.96 38.62
CA GLY A 515 31.50 -3.83 39.11
C GLY A 515 31.78 -2.55 38.36
N VAL A 516 31.01 -1.53 38.72
CA VAL A 516 31.25 -0.15 38.36
C VAL A 516 31.48 0.67 39.63
N ARG A 517 32.48 1.54 39.58
CA ARG A 517 32.79 2.51 40.63
C ARG A 517 32.62 3.93 40.10
N LEU A 518 31.86 4.72 40.83
CA LEU A 518 31.81 6.18 40.71
C LEU A 518 32.58 6.79 41.88
N GLU A 519 33.60 7.59 41.56
CA GLU A 519 34.33 8.41 42.52
C GLU A 519 34.08 9.90 42.23
N VAL A 520 33.70 10.66 43.26
CA VAL A 520 33.53 12.12 43.18
C VAL A 520 34.38 12.73 44.28
N ALA A 521 35.44 13.43 43.91
CA ALA A 521 36.41 13.99 44.84
C ALA A 521 36.49 15.52 44.73
N ASP A 522 36.43 16.22 45.85
CA ASP A 522 36.55 17.67 45.95
C ASP A 522 37.78 18.10 46.79
N ASP A 523 38.20 19.36 46.63
CA ASP A 523 39.30 19.99 47.38
C ASP A 523 38.81 20.91 48.50
N GLY A 524 37.56 20.74 48.94
CA GLY A 524 36.86 21.67 49.83
C GLY A 524 37.19 21.53 51.32
N VAL A 525 36.25 21.94 52.18
CA VAL A 525 36.40 21.94 53.65
C VAL A 525 36.20 20.57 54.31
N GLY A 526 35.80 19.55 53.54
CA GLY A 526 35.52 18.21 54.04
C GLY A 526 34.19 18.09 54.82
N ILE A 527 33.90 16.90 55.35
CA ILE A 527 32.65 16.65 56.10
C ILE A 527 32.87 16.88 57.60
N ALA A 528 32.16 17.84 58.19
CA ALA A 528 32.23 18.14 59.63
C ALA A 528 31.75 16.97 60.52
N GLU A 529 32.45 16.74 61.65
CA GLU A 529 32.06 15.76 62.68
C GLU A 529 30.76 16.20 63.37
N GLY A 530 29.62 15.60 62.97
CA GLY A 530 28.30 15.86 63.56
C GLY A 530 27.24 16.47 62.62
N GLY A 531 27.60 16.75 61.36
CA GLY A 531 26.66 17.28 60.35
C GLY A 531 25.54 16.31 59.96
N ARG A 532 24.47 16.83 59.34
CA ARG A 532 23.29 16.07 58.92
C ARG A 532 23.65 15.13 57.73
N ARG A 533 23.68 13.82 57.95
CA ARG A 533 24.16 12.80 56.97
C ARG A 533 23.08 12.22 56.06
N SER A 534 22.00 12.95 55.76
CA SER A 534 20.86 12.42 54.98
C SER A 534 21.25 12.07 53.53
N GLY A 535 22.06 12.91 52.86
CA GLY A 535 22.55 12.66 51.50
C GLY A 535 23.41 11.40 51.40
N LEU A 536 24.35 11.22 52.33
CA LEU A 536 25.20 10.03 52.41
C LEU A 536 24.40 8.73 52.66
N ARG A 537 23.33 8.81 53.47
CA ARG A 537 22.43 7.67 53.70
C ARG A 537 21.67 7.28 52.44
N ASN A 538 21.28 8.26 51.62
CA ASN A 538 20.61 8.01 50.35
C ASN A 538 21.56 7.34 49.35
N LEU A 539 22.82 7.81 49.26
CA LEU A 539 23.85 7.21 48.41
C LEU A 539 24.13 5.75 48.79
N ARG A 540 24.29 5.48 50.09
CA ARG A 540 24.45 4.12 50.61
C ARG A 540 23.26 3.23 50.30
N ARG A 541 22.03 3.69 50.56
CA ARG A 541 20.81 2.91 50.28
C ARG A 541 20.69 2.56 48.79
N ARG A 542 21.04 3.47 47.89
CA ARG A 542 21.06 3.21 46.44
C ARG A 542 22.07 2.13 46.06
N ALA A 543 23.29 2.21 46.61
CA ALA A 543 24.31 1.18 46.38
C ALA A 543 23.86 -0.19 46.90
N GLU A 544 23.39 -0.25 48.15
CA GLU A 544 22.93 -1.48 48.81
C GLU A 544 21.75 -2.12 48.08
N SER A 545 20.83 -1.32 47.51
CA SER A 545 19.71 -1.84 46.71
C SER A 545 20.13 -2.60 45.45
N LEU A 546 21.36 -2.40 44.99
CA LEU A 546 21.97 -3.10 43.87
C LEU A 546 22.98 -4.17 44.32
N GLY A 547 23.10 -4.42 45.63
CA GLY A 547 24.14 -5.30 46.18
C GLY A 547 25.54 -4.70 46.14
N GLY A 548 25.63 -3.37 46.08
CA GLY A 548 26.85 -2.58 46.09
C GLY A 548 27.12 -1.89 47.43
N SER A 549 28.06 -0.95 47.44
CA SER A 549 28.45 -0.21 48.64
C SER A 549 28.72 1.27 48.38
N SER A 550 28.69 2.09 49.43
CA SER A 550 29.13 3.48 49.35
C SER A 550 29.89 3.89 50.61
N SER A 551 31.01 4.56 50.37
CA SER A 551 31.95 5.04 51.37
C SER A 551 32.38 6.47 51.03
N TYR A 552 33.02 7.13 52.00
CA TYR A 552 33.63 8.43 51.80
C TYR A 552 34.92 8.53 52.61
N GLY A 553 35.81 9.42 52.19
CA GLY A 553 37.12 9.62 52.80
C GLY A 553 37.66 11.02 52.50
N PRO A 554 38.95 11.27 52.81
CA PRO A 554 39.60 12.55 52.55
C PRO A 554 39.60 12.90 51.05
N GLY A 555 39.53 14.19 50.76
CA GLY A 555 39.48 14.74 49.39
C GLY A 555 40.83 14.88 48.71
N ILE A 556 40.84 15.68 47.64
CA ILE A 556 42.00 15.94 46.76
C ILE A 556 42.71 17.28 47.07
N GLY A 557 42.36 17.92 48.19
CA GLY A 557 43.01 19.13 48.70
C GLY A 557 44.32 18.85 49.44
N GLU A 558 45.07 19.91 49.76
CA GLU A 558 46.32 19.80 50.54
C GLU A 558 46.06 19.09 51.88
N HIS A 559 46.97 18.20 52.27
CA HIS A 559 46.85 17.35 53.47
C HIS A 559 45.57 16.50 53.56
N GLY A 560 44.90 16.21 52.43
CA GLY A 560 43.65 15.45 52.40
C GLY A 560 42.40 16.29 52.66
N GLY A 561 42.49 17.61 52.47
CA GLY A 561 41.34 18.52 52.48
C GLY A 561 40.30 18.13 51.45
N GLY A 562 39.02 18.37 51.77
CA GLY A 562 37.88 18.02 50.94
C GLY A 562 37.31 16.64 51.24
N THR A 563 36.47 16.16 50.33
CA THR A 563 35.82 14.84 50.44
C THR A 563 36.01 14.02 49.17
N THR A 564 36.34 12.74 49.31
CA THR A 564 36.18 11.75 48.24
C THR A 564 35.00 10.86 48.55
N LEU A 565 34.01 10.83 47.68
CA LEU A 565 32.87 9.93 47.77
C LEU A 565 33.03 8.78 46.78
N VAL A 566 32.87 7.55 47.25
CA VAL A 566 32.93 6.34 46.43
C VAL A 566 31.59 5.63 46.48
N TRP A 567 31.07 5.30 45.30
CA TRP A 567 29.85 4.52 45.11
C TRP A 567 30.15 3.36 44.17
N GLU A 568 29.79 2.15 44.57
CA GLU A 568 30.08 0.93 43.81
C GLU A 568 28.83 0.06 43.70
N ALA A 569 28.67 -0.61 42.56
CA ALA A 569 27.63 -1.62 42.35
C ALA A 569 28.10 -2.70 41.35
N PRO A 570 27.57 -3.94 41.44
CA PRO A 570 27.81 -4.96 40.43
C PRO A 570 27.20 -4.53 39.09
N LEU A 571 27.84 -4.93 37.99
CA LEU A 571 27.40 -4.64 36.62
C LEU A 571 26.19 -5.48 36.19
#